data_AF-A0A6N8WYJ0-F1
#
_entry.id   AF-A0A6N8WYJ0-F1
#
_cell.length_a   1.000
_cell.length_b   1.000
_cell.length_c   1.000
_cell.angle_alpha   90.00
_cell.angle_beta   90.00
_cell.angle_gamma   90.00
#
_symmetry.space_group_name_H-M   'P 1'
#
loop_
_entity.id
_entity.type
_entity.pdbx_description
1 polymer ?
#
loop_
_entity_poly.entity_id
_entity_poly.type
_entity_poly.pdbx_seq_one_letter_code
_entity_poly.pdbx_strand_id
1 'polypeptide(L)'
;TVTHGDGKTKQTYTRLRAPYFNPEGFRFEVYRASVFSSLGKALGMQDIKVGHPRFDQDFVIKGNAPRRVRRLFDNKRIRRLIDAQPRIHLSVKAQEGWFSKFPAGVDELHFQSLGVIKDLGQLRTLFDLFSEVLQQVCHEGRAYEDDVRIHIRRLRAPGGRIEDNKYVLWESYDSRRDAADALGRLRDPVAVPALASVLWDDDALLRALAIEALAEIGHRDAIGPLVPLLGDARKADGERIRERVAEALRQLGEEELVDAVLAALGGDFVRLTTLGAEGEYRAEIMAALAGAIEGEAGRHAANALAEIHAVEALPRLREILRSYSVPEVTEKAVTRTIAALEARASLPRAASGADAQADTLPRAAGEPGPDTGTLPRTVGDPTR
;
A
#
# COMPACT_ATOMS: atom_id res chain seq x y z
N THR A 1 6.85 -25.87 27.27
CA THR A 1 7.29 -26.25 28.63
C THR A 1 8.65 -26.89 28.56
N VAL A 2 9.56 -26.59 29.48
CA VAL A 2 10.91 -27.18 29.53
C VAL A 2 11.21 -27.66 30.96
N THR A 3 11.81 -28.84 31.09
CA THR A 3 12.21 -29.41 32.38
C THR A 3 13.73 -29.41 32.46
N HIS A 4 14.29 -28.80 33.51
CA HIS A 4 15.73 -28.88 33.82
C HIS A 4 15.92 -29.72 35.08
N GLY A 5 16.99 -30.53 35.12
CA GLY A 5 17.36 -31.29 36.32
C GLY A 5 18.87 -31.27 36.53
N ASP A 6 19.30 -31.04 37.77
CA ASP A 6 20.72 -31.04 38.17
C ASP A 6 21.19 -32.41 38.71
N GLY A 7 20.38 -33.45 38.52
CA GLY A 7 20.60 -34.79 39.07
C GLY A 7 19.95 -35.03 40.44
N LYS A 8 19.49 -34.01 41.18
CA LYS A 8 18.80 -34.17 42.48
C LYS A 8 17.37 -33.64 42.51
N THR A 9 17.03 -32.63 41.71
CA THR A 9 15.65 -32.14 41.58
C THR A 9 15.29 -31.86 40.11
N LYS A 10 14.05 -32.14 39.71
CA LYS A 10 13.51 -31.77 38.38
C LYS A 10 12.56 -30.58 38.56
N GLN A 11 12.90 -29.45 37.94
CA GLN A 11 12.01 -28.28 37.92
C GLN A 11 11.49 -28.05 36.50
N THR A 12 10.17 -27.92 36.40
CA THR A 12 9.45 -27.69 35.14
C THR A 12 9.08 -26.22 35.05
N TYR A 13 9.24 -25.63 33.86
CA TYR A 13 8.90 -24.24 33.60
C TYR A 13 8.05 -24.08 32.34
N THR A 14 7.12 -23.13 32.37
CA THR A 14 6.57 -22.51 31.16
C THR A 14 7.50 -21.38 30.73
N ARG A 15 7.87 -21.36 29.44
CA ARG A 15 8.82 -20.40 28.87
C ARG A 15 8.30 -19.91 27.52
N LEU A 16 8.40 -18.61 27.26
CA LEU A 16 8.26 -18.01 25.93
C LEU A 16 9.56 -17.27 25.60
N ARG A 17 9.94 -17.28 24.33
CA ARG A 17 11.16 -16.67 23.81
C ARG A 17 10.88 -16.11 22.42
N ALA A 18 11.31 -14.89 22.15
CA ALA A 18 11.31 -14.33 20.80
C ALA A 18 12.62 -13.55 20.57
N PRO A 19 13.45 -13.95 19.59
CA PRO A 19 14.57 -13.12 19.16
C PRO A 19 14.06 -11.88 18.43
N TYR A 20 14.71 -10.75 18.64
CA TYR A 20 14.41 -9.49 17.95
C TYR A 20 15.67 -8.64 17.81
N PHE A 21 15.69 -7.77 16.81
CA PHE A 21 16.82 -6.87 16.59
C PHE A 21 16.81 -5.71 17.62
N ASN A 22 17.92 -5.59 18.35
CA ASN A 22 18.15 -4.68 19.46
C ASN A 22 19.57 -4.06 19.37
N PRO A 23 19.84 -3.20 18.38
CA PRO A 23 21.18 -2.72 18.06
C PRO A 23 21.75 -1.81 19.16
N GLU A 24 20.86 -1.12 19.87
CA GLU A 24 21.20 -0.23 20.99
C GLU A 24 21.36 -0.99 22.32
N GLY A 25 21.14 -2.31 22.33
CA GLY A 25 21.30 -3.16 23.51
C GLY A 25 20.36 -2.77 24.66
N PHE A 26 19.12 -2.34 24.37
CA PHE A 26 18.15 -2.01 25.41
C PHE A 26 17.73 -3.25 26.20
N ARG A 27 17.93 -3.22 27.52
CA ARG A 27 17.63 -4.36 28.39
C ARG A 27 16.83 -3.93 29.60
N PHE A 28 15.85 -4.75 29.93
CA PHE A 28 15.07 -4.62 31.14
C PHE A 28 14.71 -5.99 31.69
N GLU A 29 14.31 -6.00 32.95
CA GLU A 29 13.79 -7.16 33.66
C GLU A 29 12.66 -6.69 34.59
N VAL A 30 11.55 -7.43 34.62
CA VAL A 30 10.43 -7.19 35.52
C VAL A 30 9.96 -8.50 36.13
N TYR A 31 9.78 -8.50 37.45
CA TYR A 31 9.26 -9.64 38.20
C TYR A 31 8.51 -9.18 39.45
N ARG A 32 7.62 -10.04 39.97
CA ARG A 32 6.82 -9.73 41.16
C ARG A 32 7.70 -9.75 42.42
N ALA A 33 7.58 -8.73 43.27
CA ALA A 33 8.46 -8.53 44.43
C ALA A 33 8.41 -9.68 45.45
N SER A 34 7.28 -10.39 45.55
CA SER A 34 7.04 -11.46 46.54
C SER A 34 7.47 -12.86 46.08
N VAL A 35 7.90 -13.05 44.82
CA VAL A 35 7.99 -14.40 44.20
C VAL A 35 9.43 -14.87 44.00
N PHE A 36 10.44 -13.99 44.05
CA PHE A 36 11.84 -14.37 43.83
C PHE A 36 12.76 -13.67 44.83
N SER A 37 13.30 -14.42 45.80
CA SER A 37 14.48 -14.00 46.55
C SER A 37 15.72 -14.34 45.74
N SER A 38 16.35 -13.31 45.18
CA SER A 38 17.68 -13.32 44.51
C SER A 38 17.83 -14.24 43.28
N LEU A 39 17.63 -13.67 42.08
CA LEU A 39 18.47 -14.00 40.93
C LEU A 39 19.51 -12.89 40.76
N GLY A 40 20.73 -13.27 40.35
CA GLY A 40 21.99 -12.53 40.49
C GLY A 40 22.02 -11.07 40.01
N LYS A 41 23.05 -10.34 40.44
CA LYS A 41 23.34 -8.98 39.97
C LYS A 41 23.54 -9.00 38.45
N ALA A 42 22.55 -8.56 37.70
CA ALA A 42 22.74 -8.25 36.29
C ALA A 42 23.62 -7.01 36.18
N LEU A 43 24.83 -7.18 35.65
CA LEU A 43 25.79 -6.09 35.47
C LEU A 43 25.20 -4.99 34.57
N GLY A 44 25.18 -3.76 35.06
CA GLY A 44 24.70 -2.59 34.32
C GLY A 44 23.20 -2.30 34.41
N MET A 45 22.40 -3.14 35.08
CA MET A 45 20.98 -2.84 35.33
C MET A 45 20.77 -2.18 36.69
N GLN A 46 19.98 -1.11 36.71
CA GLN A 46 19.61 -0.37 37.92
C GLN A 46 18.14 -0.60 38.25
N ASP A 47 17.78 -0.57 39.54
CA ASP A 47 16.39 -0.57 39.97
C ASP A 47 15.71 0.75 39.53
N ILE A 48 14.59 0.64 38.83
CA ILE A 48 13.89 1.78 38.23
C ILE A 48 12.46 1.84 38.77
N LYS A 49 12.09 3.00 39.31
CA LYS A 49 10.69 3.35 39.57
C LYS A 49 10.07 3.94 38.31
N VAL A 50 8.93 3.38 37.92
CA VAL A 50 8.23 3.75 36.66
C VAL A 50 7.17 4.83 36.85
N GLY A 51 6.90 5.26 38.09
CA GLY A 51 5.99 6.37 38.38
C GLY A 51 4.54 5.94 38.59
N HIS A 52 4.33 4.66 38.90
CA HIS A 52 3.01 4.08 39.15
C HIS A 52 3.01 3.41 40.52
N PRO A 53 2.61 4.10 41.61
CA PRO A 53 2.87 3.66 42.98
C PRO A 53 2.46 2.22 43.32
N ARG A 54 1.27 1.78 42.88
CA ARG A 54 0.82 0.39 43.07
C ARG A 54 1.70 -0.61 42.31
N PHE A 55 1.99 -0.32 41.05
CA PHE A 55 2.83 -1.17 40.21
C PHE A 55 4.27 -1.23 40.73
N ASP A 56 4.83 -0.09 41.12
CA ASP A 56 6.16 0.04 41.73
C ASP A 56 6.28 -0.62 43.12
N GLN A 57 5.14 -0.93 43.76
CA GLN A 57 5.07 -1.68 45.01
C GLN A 57 5.01 -3.20 44.75
N ASP A 58 4.25 -3.61 43.75
CA ASP A 58 4.04 -5.03 43.40
C ASP A 58 5.20 -5.65 42.61
N PHE A 59 5.91 -4.83 41.83
CA PHE A 59 6.93 -5.29 40.89
C PHE A 59 8.29 -4.64 41.12
N VAL A 60 9.34 -5.45 40.95
CA VAL A 60 10.72 -4.99 40.84
C VAL A 60 11.04 -4.86 39.36
N ILE A 61 11.55 -3.71 38.97
CA ILE A 61 11.89 -3.37 37.58
C ILE A 61 13.34 -2.95 37.53
N LYS A 62 14.10 -3.60 36.66
CA LYS A 62 15.51 -3.31 36.41
C LYS A 62 15.73 -3.01 34.95
N GLY A 63 16.75 -2.21 34.64
CA GLY A 63 17.15 -1.99 33.25
C GLY A 63 18.36 -1.10 33.10
N ASN A 64 18.89 -1.03 31.88
CA ASN A 64 20.07 -0.23 31.55
C ASN A 64 19.74 1.17 31.00
N ALA A 65 18.48 1.45 30.68
CA ALA A 65 18.03 2.73 30.15
C ALA A 65 16.76 3.22 30.88
N PRO A 66 16.89 3.93 32.02
CA PRO A 66 15.74 4.31 32.87
C PRO A 66 14.61 5.04 32.14
N ARG A 67 14.93 5.92 31.19
CA ARG A 67 13.92 6.64 30.40
C ARG A 67 13.11 5.72 29.49
N ARG A 68 13.75 4.73 28.86
CA ARG A 68 13.09 3.75 27.98
C ARG A 68 12.24 2.78 28.78
N VAL A 69 12.77 2.30 29.90
CA VAL A 69 12.01 1.47 30.84
C VAL A 69 10.74 2.17 31.30
N ARG A 70 10.82 3.45 31.69
CA ARG A 70 9.63 4.24 32.06
C ARG A 70 8.60 4.30 30.93
N ARG A 71 9.02 4.59 29.70
CA ARG A 71 8.11 4.61 28.53
C ARG A 71 7.48 3.24 28.23
N LEU A 72 8.27 2.17 28.29
CA LEU A 72 7.75 0.80 28.16
C LEU A 72 6.62 0.54 29.14
N PHE A 73 6.84 0.92 30.40
CA PHE A 73 5.87 0.75 31.46
C PHE A 73 4.88 1.90 31.61
N ASP A 74 4.90 2.94 30.77
CA ASP A 74 3.84 3.95 30.64
C ASP A 74 2.64 3.40 29.83
N ASN A 75 2.86 2.33 29.06
CA ASN A 75 1.79 1.57 28.43
C ASN A 75 0.89 0.88 29.47
N LYS A 76 -0.33 1.42 29.61
CA LYS A 76 -1.34 0.94 30.57
C LYS A 76 -1.76 -0.51 30.30
N ARG A 77 -1.73 -0.96 29.05
CA ARG A 77 -2.07 -2.33 28.66
C ARG A 77 -1.00 -3.30 29.14
N ILE A 78 0.28 -3.01 28.90
CA ILE A 78 1.40 -3.81 29.41
C ILE A 78 1.31 -3.95 30.94
N ARG A 79 1.11 -2.84 31.67
CA ARG A 79 0.98 -2.91 33.14
C ARG A 79 -0.18 -3.81 33.59
N ARG A 80 -1.35 -3.69 32.96
CA ARG A 80 -2.53 -4.54 33.27
C ARG A 80 -2.26 -6.02 32.97
N LEU A 81 -1.61 -6.31 31.85
CA LEU A 81 -1.29 -7.68 31.45
C LEU A 81 -0.23 -8.32 32.36
N ILE A 82 0.74 -7.53 32.84
CA ILE A 82 1.71 -7.95 33.86
C ILE A 82 1.01 -8.24 35.20
N ASP A 83 0.12 -7.34 35.64
CA ASP A 83 -0.62 -7.49 36.89
C ASP A 83 -1.53 -8.73 36.89
N ALA A 84 -2.07 -9.09 35.72
CA ALA A 84 -2.86 -10.29 35.53
C ALA A 84 -2.06 -11.61 35.66
N GLN A 85 -0.73 -11.57 35.69
CA GLN A 85 0.09 -12.77 35.84
C GLN A 85 0.36 -13.09 37.33
N PRO A 86 -0.10 -14.25 37.84
CA PRO A 86 0.19 -14.65 39.22
C PRO A 86 1.69 -14.82 39.51
N ARG A 87 2.45 -15.21 38.48
CA ARG A 87 3.91 -15.37 38.51
C ARG A 87 4.47 -14.87 37.19
N ILE A 88 5.38 -13.91 37.27
CA ILE A 88 6.04 -13.33 36.11
C ILE A 88 7.51 -13.09 36.38
N HIS A 89 8.32 -13.52 35.41
CA HIS A 89 9.67 -13.04 35.18
C HIS A 89 9.75 -12.79 33.67
N LEU A 90 9.85 -11.53 33.29
CA LEU A 90 9.98 -11.09 31.90
C LEU A 90 11.26 -10.27 31.78
N SER A 91 12.15 -10.62 30.86
CA SER A 91 13.42 -9.93 30.69
C SER A 91 13.90 -9.96 29.24
N VAL A 92 14.79 -9.03 28.90
CA VAL A 92 15.60 -9.09 27.68
C VAL A 92 16.94 -9.69 28.05
N LYS A 93 17.25 -10.86 27.49
CA LYS A 93 18.51 -11.55 27.77
C LYS A 93 19.54 -11.24 26.70
N ALA A 94 20.69 -10.79 27.18
CA ALA A 94 21.92 -10.73 26.41
C ALA A 94 22.34 -12.14 25.98
N GLN A 95 23.08 -12.22 24.88
CA GLN A 95 23.81 -13.41 24.49
C GLN A 95 24.88 -13.77 25.54
N GLU A 96 24.54 -14.66 26.49
CA GLU A 96 25.52 -15.32 27.35
C GLU A 96 25.22 -16.83 27.37
N GLY A 97 25.73 -17.59 26.40
CA GLY A 97 25.62 -19.05 26.42
C GLY A 97 26.09 -19.78 25.16
N TRP A 98 26.80 -20.90 25.37
CA TRP A 98 27.58 -21.73 24.43
C TRP A 98 26.81 -22.39 23.26
N PHE A 99 25.49 -22.20 23.12
CA PHE A 99 24.70 -22.85 22.07
C PHE A 99 23.67 -21.89 21.44
N SER A 100 23.72 -21.82 20.10
CA SER A 100 22.89 -21.12 19.11
C SER A 100 23.26 -19.67 18.72
N LYS A 101 23.51 -19.48 17.41
CA LYS A 101 24.02 -18.27 16.72
C LYS A 101 22.86 -17.34 16.32
N PHE A 102 22.66 -16.25 17.05
CA PHE A 102 21.92 -15.11 16.51
C PHE A 102 22.90 -14.11 15.87
N PRO A 103 22.52 -13.40 14.79
CA PRO A 103 23.34 -12.33 14.20
C PRO A 103 23.65 -11.21 15.20
N ALA A 104 24.69 -10.42 14.92
CA ALA A 104 25.03 -9.25 15.72
C ALA A 104 23.84 -8.28 15.81
N GLY A 105 23.59 -7.73 17.01
CA GLY A 105 22.47 -6.84 17.26
C GLY A 105 21.12 -7.53 17.46
N VAL A 106 21.07 -8.85 17.68
CA VAL A 106 19.85 -9.58 18.04
C VAL A 106 19.90 -9.99 19.52
N ASP A 107 18.93 -9.54 20.30
CA ASP A 107 18.70 -9.98 21.69
C ASP A 107 17.39 -10.82 21.76
N GLU A 108 17.09 -11.40 22.91
CA GLU A 108 15.90 -12.23 23.10
C GLU A 108 14.99 -11.67 24.21
N LEU A 109 13.72 -11.44 23.87
CA LEU A 109 12.67 -11.27 24.87
C LEU A 109 12.37 -12.64 25.46
N HIS A 110 12.42 -12.75 26.78
CA HIS A 110 12.35 -14.00 27.52
C HIS A 110 11.33 -13.90 28.64
N PHE A 111 10.42 -14.87 28.69
CA PHE A 111 9.52 -15.08 29.82
C PHE A 111 9.78 -16.44 30.44
N GLN A 112 9.74 -16.53 31.77
CA GLN A 112 9.77 -17.79 32.49
C GLN A 112 8.88 -17.77 33.73
N SER A 113 8.18 -18.89 33.96
CA SER A 113 7.40 -19.13 35.17
C SER A 113 7.55 -20.57 35.63
N LEU A 114 7.67 -20.77 36.95
CA LEU A 114 7.81 -22.09 37.57
C LEU A 114 6.48 -22.85 37.52
N GLY A 115 6.54 -24.08 37.01
CA GLY A 115 5.40 -24.97 36.81
C GLY A 115 4.92 -25.03 35.37
N VAL A 116 3.85 -25.78 35.14
CA VAL A 116 3.13 -25.83 33.86
C VAL A 116 1.87 -25.00 33.98
N ILE A 117 1.79 -23.92 33.20
CA ILE A 117 0.54 -23.17 33.04
C ILE A 117 -0.40 -24.00 32.15
N LYS A 118 -1.50 -24.48 32.73
CA LYS A 118 -2.53 -25.27 32.02
C LYS A 118 -3.80 -24.47 31.73
N ASP A 119 -3.99 -23.34 32.42
CA ASP A 119 -5.14 -22.48 32.22
C ASP A 119 -5.04 -21.74 30.88
N LEU A 120 -6.02 -21.95 30.00
CA LEU A 120 -6.03 -21.36 28.66
C LEU A 120 -6.22 -19.84 28.70
N GLY A 121 -6.99 -19.32 29.66
CA GLY A 121 -7.17 -17.88 29.85
C GLY A 121 -5.86 -17.20 30.20
N GLN A 122 -5.12 -17.77 31.14
CA GLN A 122 -3.80 -17.31 31.55
C GLN A 122 -2.77 -17.42 30.43
N LEU A 123 -2.76 -18.52 29.67
CA LEU A 123 -1.89 -18.65 28.51
C LEU A 123 -2.18 -17.57 27.46
N ARG A 124 -3.45 -17.24 27.23
CA ARG A 124 -3.85 -16.19 26.30
C ARG A 124 -3.39 -14.81 26.78
N THR A 125 -3.63 -14.46 28.04
CA THR A 125 -3.17 -13.16 28.58
C THR A 125 -1.64 -13.06 28.62
N LEU A 126 -0.95 -14.17 28.83
CA LEU A 126 0.51 -14.24 28.75
C LEU A 126 1.01 -14.04 27.31
N PHE A 127 0.34 -14.63 26.32
CA PHE A 127 0.68 -14.41 24.92
C PHE A 127 0.42 -12.96 24.50
N ASP A 128 -0.70 -12.37 24.94
CA ASP A 128 -1.01 -10.95 24.72
C ASP A 128 0.06 -10.05 25.34
N LEU A 129 0.50 -10.34 26.58
CA LEU A 129 1.58 -9.63 27.25
C LEU A 129 2.88 -9.68 26.44
N PHE A 130 3.27 -10.89 26.05
CA PHE A 130 4.53 -11.14 25.37
C PHE A 130 4.56 -10.43 24.01
N SER A 131 3.44 -10.45 23.29
CA SER A 131 3.28 -9.80 21.99
C SER A 131 3.29 -8.28 22.12
N GLU A 132 2.56 -7.71 23.09
CA GLU A 132 2.50 -6.26 23.33
C GLU A 132 3.88 -5.69 23.71
N VAL A 133 4.61 -6.40 24.58
CA VAL A 133 5.98 -6.01 24.96
C VAL A 133 6.93 -6.10 23.77
N LEU A 134 6.88 -7.20 23.00
CA LEU A 134 7.72 -7.37 21.82
C LEU A 134 7.46 -6.26 20.78
N GLN A 135 6.19 -5.93 20.54
CA GLN A 135 5.80 -4.84 19.65
C GLN A 135 6.38 -3.51 20.13
N GLN A 136 6.22 -3.19 21.42
CA GLN A 136 6.70 -1.92 21.95
C GLN A 136 8.23 -1.81 21.96
N VAL A 137 8.97 -2.87 22.29
CA VAL A 137 10.45 -2.80 22.26
C VAL A 137 11.02 -2.79 20.85
N CYS A 138 10.34 -3.41 19.87
CA CYS A 138 10.68 -3.29 18.46
C CYS A 138 10.39 -1.88 17.92
N HIS A 139 9.27 -1.28 18.31
CA HIS A 139 8.88 0.08 17.92
C HIS A 139 9.81 1.14 18.55
N GLU A 140 10.16 1.00 19.84
CA GLU A 140 11.15 1.86 20.51
C GLU A 140 12.58 1.67 19.96
N GLY A 141 12.83 0.62 19.16
CA GLY A 141 14.14 0.25 18.62
C GLY A 141 14.42 0.71 17.18
N ARG A 142 13.50 1.40 16.49
CA ARG A 142 13.60 1.91 15.09
C ARG A 142 13.96 0.91 13.97
N ALA A 143 14.42 -0.28 14.30
CA ALA A 143 15.08 -1.17 13.36
C ALA A 143 14.20 -1.80 12.27
N TYR A 144 12.88 -1.64 12.38
CA TYR A 144 11.93 -2.18 11.42
C TYR A 144 11.02 -1.10 10.80
N GLU A 145 11.12 0.15 11.23
CA GLU A 145 10.36 1.26 10.63
C GLU A 145 11.00 1.78 9.34
N ASP A 146 12.33 1.65 9.22
CA ASP A 146 13.05 2.09 8.02
C ASP A 146 13.19 1.00 6.94
N ASP A 147 12.73 -0.24 7.22
CA ASP A 147 12.78 -1.33 6.24
C ASP A 147 11.53 -1.35 5.36
N VAL A 148 11.67 -0.84 4.14
CA VAL A 148 10.63 -0.83 3.11
C VAL A 148 10.01 -2.22 2.88
N ARG A 149 10.78 -3.31 2.99
CA ARG A 149 10.27 -4.67 2.73
C ARG A 149 9.31 -5.14 3.82
N ILE A 150 9.48 -4.66 5.05
CA ILE A 150 8.56 -4.97 6.15
C ILE A 150 7.23 -4.29 5.92
N HIS A 151 7.23 -3.02 5.55
CA HIS A 151 6.00 -2.30 5.27
C HIS A 151 5.29 -2.80 4.01
N ILE A 152 6.03 -3.23 2.97
CA ILE A 152 5.42 -3.92 1.82
C ILE A 152 4.70 -5.20 2.27
N ARG A 153 5.30 -5.99 3.18
CA ARG A 153 4.65 -7.21 3.71
C ARG A 153 3.41 -6.88 4.54
N ARG A 154 3.47 -5.87 5.40
CA ARG A 154 2.32 -5.41 6.21
C ARG A 154 1.18 -4.91 5.33
N LEU A 155 1.49 -4.09 4.32
CA LEU A 155 0.50 -3.57 3.38
C LEU A 155 -0.27 -4.68 2.66
N ARG A 156 0.43 -5.78 2.32
CA ARG A 156 -0.11 -6.96 1.62
C ARG A 156 -0.75 -8.00 2.55
N ALA A 157 -0.64 -7.86 3.87
CA ALA A 157 -1.23 -8.80 4.80
C ALA A 157 -2.77 -8.77 4.67
N PRO A 158 -3.46 -9.92 4.73
CA PRO A 158 -4.92 -9.93 4.74
C PRO A 158 -5.36 -9.28 6.04
N GLY A 159 -5.99 -8.11 5.96
CA GLY A 159 -6.49 -7.37 7.12
C GLY A 159 -7.42 -8.24 7.98
N GLY A 160 -7.38 -8.07 9.30
CA GLY A 160 -8.17 -8.87 10.22
C GLY A 160 -9.69 -8.66 10.08
N ARG A 161 -10.46 -9.76 10.13
CA ARG A 161 -11.93 -9.76 10.25
C ARG A 161 -12.36 -10.40 11.57
N ILE A 162 -13.51 -9.97 12.08
CA ILE A 162 -14.22 -10.65 13.16
C ILE A 162 -15.27 -11.55 12.51
N GLU A 163 -15.10 -12.87 12.68
CA GLU A 163 -16.09 -13.89 12.34
C GLU A 163 -16.41 -14.70 13.61
N ASP A 164 -17.69 -14.95 13.85
CA ASP A 164 -18.18 -15.85 14.92
C ASP A 164 -17.56 -15.61 16.31
N ASN A 165 -17.38 -14.34 16.69
CA ASN A 165 -16.82 -13.95 17.99
C ASN A 165 -15.40 -14.51 18.25
N LYS A 166 -14.68 -14.91 17.18
CA LYS A 166 -13.29 -15.36 17.20
C LYS A 166 -12.40 -14.30 16.57
N TYR A 167 -11.30 -14.00 17.26
CA TYR A 167 -10.25 -13.13 16.75
C TYR A 167 -9.36 -13.94 15.80
N VAL A 168 -9.38 -13.63 14.51
CA VAL A 168 -8.33 -14.06 13.58
C VAL A 168 -7.23 -13.01 13.67
N LEU A 169 -6.16 -13.33 14.41
CA LEU A 169 -5.06 -12.41 14.67
C LEU A 169 -4.08 -12.38 13.49
N TRP A 170 -4.17 -11.35 12.66
CA TRP A 170 -3.12 -10.33 12.57
C TRP A 170 -3.76 -9.01 12.14
N GLU A 171 -3.32 -7.94 12.81
CA GLU A 171 -3.39 -6.56 12.35
C GLU A 171 -4.79 -5.89 12.29
N SER A 172 -5.00 -4.98 13.25
CA SER A 172 -5.93 -3.86 13.13
C SER A 172 -5.80 -3.20 11.75
N TYR A 173 -6.89 -2.64 11.20
CA TYR A 173 -6.85 -1.77 10.02
C TYR A 173 -5.75 -0.69 10.09
N ASP A 174 -5.34 -0.30 11.32
CA ASP A 174 -4.25 0.62 11.57
C ASP A 174 -2.92 0.14 10.97
N SER A 175 -2.61 -1.17 10.92
CA SER A 175 -1.29 -1.64 10.46
C SER A 175 -1.05 -1.47 8.96
N ARG A 176 -2.08 -1.67 8.12
CA ARG A 176 -1.96 -1.47 6.66
C ARG A 176 -1.89 0.01 6.31
N ARG A 177 -2.62 0.84 7.04
CA ARG A 177 -2.62 2.30 6.93
C ARG A 177 -1.28 2.88 7.36
N ASP A 178 -0.78 2.47 8.52
CA ASP A 178 0.54 2.84 9.03
C ASP A 178 1.65 2.40 8.07
N ALA A 179 1.51 1.22 7.46
CA ALA A 179 2.44 0.75 6.45
C ALA A 179 2.42 1.62 5.19
N ALA A 180 1.25 2.03 4.69
CA ALA A 180 1.16 2.93 3.54
C ALA A 180 1.82 4.29 3.84
N ASP A 181 1.52 4.89 4.99
CA ASP A 181 2.12 6.14 5.47
C ASP A 181 3.65 6.03 5.62
N ALA A 182 4.13 4.93 6.21
CA ALA A 182 5.57 4.68 6.34
C ALA A 182 6.26 4.52 4.98
N LEU A 183 5.66 3.81 4.02
CA LEU A 183 6.21 3.65 2.68
C LEU A 183 6.34 5.00 1.94
N GLY A 184 5.37 5.91 2.11
CA GLY A 184 5.43 7.28 1.58
C GLY A 184 6.64 8.04 2.14
N ARG A 185 6.81 8.02 3.47
CA ARG A 185 7.92 8.69 4.15
C ARG A 185 9.29 8.13 3.77
N LEU A 186 9.38 6.83 3.50
CA LEU A 186 10.63 6.18 3.08
C LEU A 186 11.03 6.54 1.65
N ARG A 187 10.07 6.91 0.80
CA ARG A 187 10.31 7.35 -0.59
C ARG A 187 11.11 6.37 -1.46
N ASP A 188 11.06 5.07 -1.13
CA ASP A 188 11.72 4.04 -1.93
C ASP A 188 10.77 3.54 -3.05
N PRO A 189 11.15 3.71 -4.33
CA PRO A 189 10.33 3.29 -5.47
C PRO A 189 9.95 1.80 -5.48
N VAL A 190 10.68 0.94 -4.77
CA VAL A 190 10.34 -0.50 -4.66
C VAL A 190 8.95 -0.73 -4.05
N ALA A 191 8.41 0.26 -3.33
CA ALA A 191 7.09 0.24 -2.73
C ALA A 191 5.95 0.45 -3.74
N VAL A 192 6.21 1.07 -4.89
CA VAL A 192 5.18 1.51 -5.86
C VAL A 192 4.23 0.37 -6.26
N PRO A 193 4.70 -0.84 -6.65
CA PRO A 193 3.79 -1.93 -7.02
C PRO A 193 2.92 -2.42 -5.85
N ALA A 194 3.40 -2.31 -4.61
CA ALA A 194 2.65 -2.70 -3.43
C ALA A 194 1.55 -1.67 -3.11
N LEU A 195 1.88 -0.38 -3.16
CA LEU A 195 0.91 0.71 -2.98
C LEU A 195 -0.15 0.73 -4.08
N ALA A 196 0.25 0.51 -5.34
CA ALA A 196 -0.67 0.40 -6.47
C ALA A 196 -1.73 -0.72 -6.26
N SER A 197 -1.35 -1.82 -5.62
CA SER A 197 -2.26 -2.96 -5.38
C SER A 197 -3.42 -2.65 -4.43
N VAL A 198 -3.32 -1.58 -3.63
CA VAL A 198 -4.35 -1.19 -2.66
C VAL A 198 -5.13 0.07 -3.05
N LEU A 199 -4.88 0.64 -4.24
CA LEU A 199 -5.63 1.78 -4.78
C LEU A 199 -7.12 1.49 -4.99
N TRP A 200 -7.48 0.21 -5.08
CA TRP A 200 -8.86 -0.26 -5.23
C TRP A 200 -9.36 -1.05 -4.02
N ASP A 201 -8.64 -1.01 -2.89
CA ASP A 201 -9.04 -1.67 -1.64
C ASP A 201 -10.40 -1.14 -1.15
N ASP A 202 -11.15 -1.92 -0.38
CA ASP A 202 -12.44 -1.48 0.19
C ASP A 202 -12.27 -0.35 1.23
N ASP A 203 -11.12 -0.29 1.90
CA ASP A 203 -10.81 0.75 2.89
C ASP A 203 -10.45 2.09 2.23
N ALA A 204 -11.41 3.02 2.26
CA ALA A 204 -11.25 4.37 1.69
C ALA A 204 -10.06 5.16 2.27
N LEU A 205 -9.75 4.97 3.56
CA LEU A 205 -8.60 5.66 4.16
C LEU A 205 -7.29 5.04 3.67
N LEU A 206 -7.24 3.71 3.51
CA LEU A 206 -6.05 3.07 2.94
C LEU A 206 -5.80 3.49 1.49
N ARG A 207 -6.86 3.59 0.67
CA ARG A 207 -6.75 4.14 -0.69
C ARG A 207 -6.15 5.54 -0.68
N ALA A 208 -6.70 6.40 0.18
CA ALA A 208 -6.26 7.79 0.32
C ALA A 208 -4.78 7.90 0.74
N LEU A 209 -4.35 7.09 1.71
CA LEU A 209 -2.95 7.01 2.15
C LEU A 209 -2.02 6.44 1.07
N ALA A 210 -2.49 5.46 0.29
CA ALA A 210 -1.71 4.90 -0.81
C ALA A 210 -1.47 5.93 -1.93
N ILE A 211 -2.46 6.77 -2.24
CA ILE A 211 -2.33 7.88 -3.19
C ILE A 211 -1.33 8.91 -2.68
N GLU A 212 -1.44 9.33 -1.42
CA GLU A 212 -0.49 10.26 -0.79
C GLU A 212 0.93 9.68 -0.78
N ALA A 213 1.10 8.41 -0.39
CA ALA A 213 2.39 7.75 -0.36
C ALA A 213 3.03 7.65 -1.76
N LEU A 214 2.25 7.37 -2.80
CA LEU A 214 2.73 7.36 -4.19
C LEU A 214 3.21 8.74 -4.65
N ALA A 215 2.50 9.81 -4.26
CA ALA A 215 2.92 11.19 -4.52
C ALA A 215 4.21 11.54 -3.76
N GLU A 216 4.31 11.14 -2.48
CA GLU A 216 5.49 11.36 -1.64
C GLU A 216 6.74 10.65 -2.17
N ILE A 217 6.56 9.42 -2.71
CA ILE A 217 7.64 8.68 -3.37
C ILE A 217 8.13 9.42 -4.62
N GLY A 218 7.24 10.08 -5.36
CA GLY A 218 7.62 10.93 -6.49
C GLY A 218 8.17 10.17 -7.71
N HIS A 219 7.93 8.86 -7.81
CA HIS A 219 8.47 8.03 -8.88
C HIS A 219 7.48 7.91 -10.04
N ARG A 220 7.97 8.02 -11.28
CA ARG A 220 7.13 8.01 -12.51
C ARG A 220 6.22 6.79 -12.64
N ASP A 221 6.65 5.64 -12.13
CA ASP A 221 5.87 4.39 -12.19
C ASP A 221 4.57 4.47 -11.38
N ALA A 222 4.38 5.51 -10.54
CA ALA A 222 3.12 5.79 -9.86
C ALA A 222 2.05 6.39 -10.79
N ILE A 223 2.43 7.02 -11.90
CA ILE A 223 1.50 7.75 -12.79
C ILE A 223 0.47 6.79 -13.38
N GLY A 224 0.93 5.70 -14.00
CA GLY A 224 0.06 4.74 -14.69
C GLY A 224 -1.04 4.17 -13.77
N PRO A 225 -0.70 3.66 -12.57
CA PRO A 225 -1.69 3.19 -11.60
C PRO A 225 -2.67 4.26 -11.10
N LEU A 226 -2.27 5.54 -11.05
CA LEU A 226 -3.10 6.64 -10.52
C LEU A 226 -4.11 7.16 -11.55
N VAL A 227 -3.73 7.27 -12.83
CA VAL A 227 -4.58 7.85 -13.90
C VAL A 227 -5.99 7.23 -13.95
N PRO A 228 -6.19 5.90 -13.86
CA PRO A 228 -7.53 5.29 -13.87
C PRO A 228 -8.44 5.79 -12.76
N LEU A 229 -7.90 6.21 -11.60
CA LEU A 229 -8.70 6.68 -10.48
C LEU A 229 -9.29 8.09 -10.71
N LEU A 230 -8.83 8.84 -11.72
CA LEU A 230 -9.47 10.10 -12.13
C LEU A 230 -10.92 9.89 -12.59
N GLY A 231 -11.27 8.67 -13.01
CA GLY A 231 -12.62 8.28 -13.39
C GLY A 231 -13.36 7.45 -12.35
N ASP A 232 -12.87 7.34 -11.11
CA ASP A 232 -13.50 6.50 -10.10
C ASP A 232 -14.90 7.03 -9.71
N ALA A 233 -15.93 6.23 -10.02
CA ALA A 233 -17.34 6.56 -9.81
C ALA A 233 -17.93 5.97 -8.52
N ARG A 234 -17.12 5.39 -7.62
CA ARG A 234 -17.61 4.80 -6.36
C ARG A 234 -18.30 5.85 -5.47
N LYS A 235 -19.58 5.61 -5.14
CA LYS A 235 -20.52 6.62 -4.60
C LYS A 235 -20.22 7.18 -3.20
N ALA A 236 -19.42 6.51 -2.36
CA ALA A 236 -19.22 6.94 -0.96
C ALA A 236 -18.08 7.96 -0.78
N ASP A 237 -17.06 7.92 -1.63
CA ASP A 237 -15.84 8.72 -1.47
C ASP A 237 -15.11 9.03 -2.80
N GLY A 238 -15.67 8.62 -3.95
CA GLY A 238 -15.04 8.76 -5.26
C GLY A 238 -14.66 10.20 -5.62
N GLU A 239 -15.43 11.21 -5.19
CA GLU A 239 -15.06 12.62 -5.41
C GLU A 239 -13.78 13.01 -4.68
N ARG A 240 -13.67 12.66 -3.39
CA ARG A 240 -12.47 12.93 -2.59
C ARG A 240 -11.25 12.16 -3.11
N ILE A 241 -11.46 10.95 -3.62
CA ILE A 241 -10.39 10.16 -4.25
C ILE A 241 -9.93 10.81 -5.56
N ARG A 242 -10.85 11.23 -6.45
CA ARG A 242 -10.51 11.92 -7.70
C ARG A 242 -9.72 13.20 -7.45
N GLU A 243 -10.12 14.01 -6.47
CA GLU A 243 -9.39 15.22 -6.08
C GLU A 243 -7.96 14.92 -5.62
N ARG A 244 -7.79 13.92 -4.75
CA ARG A 244 -6.48 13.49 -4.24
C ARG A 244 -5.59 12.94 -5.36
N VAL A 245 -6.16 12.18 -6.28
CA VAL A 245 -5.44 11.63 -7.44
C VAL A 245 -5.00 12.74 -8.38
N ALA A 246 -5.88 13.71 -8.66
CA ALA A 246 -5.55 14.87 -9.48
C ALA A 246 -4.39 15.67 -8.86
N GLU A 247 -4.42 15.89 -7.55
CA GLU A 247 -3.32 16.56 -6.83
C GLU A 247 -2.02 15.75 -6.87
N ALA A 248 -2.09 14.44 -6.62
CA ALA A 248 -0.93 13.55 -6.69
C ALA A 248 -0.28 13.55 -8.08
N LEU A 249 -1.08 13.46 -9.14
CA LEU A 249 -0.59 13.49 -10.52
C LEU A 249 0.02 14.85 -10.89
N ARG A 250 -0.56 15.96 -10.43
CA ARG A 250 0.06 17.30 -10.60
C ARG A 250 1.41 17.40 -9.90
N GLN A 251 1.54 16.84 -8.69
CA GLN A 251 2.82 16.78 -7.97
C GLN A 251 3.87 15.93 -8.71
N LEU A 252 3.43 14.92 -9.46
CA LEU A 252 4.27 14.10 -10.32
C LEU A 252 4.59 14.76 -11.68
N GLY A 253 4.05 15.95 -11.97
CA GLY A 253 4.29 16.70 -13.20
C GLY A 253 3.27 16.47 -14.32
N GLU A 254 2.20 15.72 -14.05
CA GLU A 254 1.20 15.31 -15.05
C GLU A 254 -0.02 16.25 -15.09
N GLU A 255 0.22 17.57 -15.04
CA GLU A 255 -0.85 18.58 -15.01
C GLU A 255 -1.69 18.57 -16.30
N GLU A 256 -1.05 18.50 -17.47
CA GLU A 256 -1.74 18.50 -18.76
C GLU A 256 -2.63 17.26 -18.93
N LEU A 257 -2.14 16.10 -18.47
CA LEU A 257 -2.89 14.84 -18.48
C LEU A 257 -4.12 14.92 -17.57
N VAL A 258 -3.95 15.42 -16.35
CA VAL A 258 -5.06 15.61 -15.39
C VAL A 258 -6.13 16.52 -15.99
N ASP A 259 -5.72 17.67 -16.51
CA ASP A 259 -6.65 18.65 -17.07
C ASP A 259 -7.40 18.09 -18.29
N ALA A 260 -6.72 17.35 -19.16
CA ALA A 260 -7.36 16.75 -20.33
C ALA A 260 -8.39 15.68 -19.95
N VAL A 261 -8.07 14.81 -18.99
CA VAL A 261 -9.02 13.78 -18.52
C VAL A 261 -10.21 14.41 -17.80
N LEU A 262 -9.98 15.38 -16.91
CA LEU A 262 -11.07 16.05 -16.18
C LEU A 262 -11.96 16.88 -17.12
N ALA A 263 -11.38 17.60 -18.09
CA ALA A 263 -12.14 18.32 -19.12
C ALA A 263 -13.02 17.36 -19.94
N ALA A 264 -12.48 16.21 -20.33
CA ALA A 264 -13.23 15.19 -21.07
C ALA A 264 -14.39 14.64 -20.24
N LEU A 265 -14.20 14.37 -18.95
CA LEU A 265 -15.28 13.97 -18.06
C LEU A 265 -16.35 15.08 -17.87
N GLY A 266 -15.94 16.34 -18.01
CA GLY A 266 -16.82 17.51 -18.06
C GLY A 266 -17.53 17.74 -19.41
N GLY A 267 -17.11 17.06 -20.48
CA GLY A 267 -17.69 17.16 -21.82
C GLY A 267 -16.88 17.97 -22.85
N ASP A 268 -15.65 18.38 -22.52
CA ASP A 268 -14.71 19.02 -23.45
C ASP A 268 -13.56 18.05 -23.79
N PHE A 269 -13.58 17.50 -25.00
CA PHE A 269 -12.67 16.43 -25.43
C PHE A 269 -11.46 16.93 -26.22
N VAL A 270 -11.32 18.24 -26.45
CA VAL A 270 -10.33 18.79 -27.39
C VAL A 270 -8.90 18.41 -26.99
N ARG A 271 -8.56 18.53 -25.71
CA ARG A 271 -7.23 18.19 -25.18
C ARG A 271 -6.98 16.68 -25.11
N LEU A 272 -8.04 15.90 -24.98
CA LEU A 272 -7.92 14.46 -24.85
C LEU A 272 -7.55 13.80 -26.18
N THR A 273 -8.00 14.33 -27.31
CA THR A 273 -7.66 13.78 -28.63
C THR A 273 -6.19 13.97 -29.00
N THR A 274 -5.55 15.04 -28.51
CA THR A 274 -4.11 15.28 -28.70
C THR A 274 -3.24 14.38 -27.82
N LEU A 275 -3.68 14.06 -26.60
CA LEU A 275 -2.95 13.21 -25.65
C LEU A 275 -3.24 11.70 -25.82
N GLY A 276 -4.46 11.33 -26.24
CA GLY A 276 -5.02 9.99 -26.09
C GLY A 276 -5.03 9.09 -27.32
N ALA A 277 -4.59 9.55 -28.50
CA ALA A 277 -4.60 8.71 -29.71
C ALA A 277 -3.41 7.71 -29.74
N GLU A 278 -2.21 8.15 -29.37
CA GLU A 278 -0.96 7.37 -29.47
C GLU A 278 0.01 7.63 -28.28
N GLY A 279 -0.46 8.28 -27.22
CA GLY A 279 0.37 8.66 -26.07
C GLY A 279 0.66 7.53 -25.08
N GLU A 280 1.69 7.74 -24.24
CA GLU A 280 2.19 6.80 -23.22
C GLU A 280 1.09 6.25 -22.29
N TYR A 281 0.08 7.07 -21.96
CA TYR A 281 -0.99 6.75 -21.00
C TYR A 281 -2.34 6.37 -21.63
N ARG A 282 -2.37 5.98 -22.92
CA ARG A 282 -3.63 5.68 -23.62
C ARG A 282 -4.47 4.62 -22.90
N ALA A 283 -3.85 3.54 -22.42
CA ALA A 283 -4.57 2.45 -21.75
C ALA A 283 -5.21 2.91 -20.45
N GLU A 284 -4.50 3.74 -19.70
CA GLU A 284 -4.90 4.28 -18.41
C GLU A 284 -6.00 5.34 -18.57
N ILE A 285 -5.92 6.19 -19.60
CA ILE A 285 -6.97 7.13 -19.96
C ILE A 285 -8.26 6.36 -20.32
N MET A 286 -8.16 5.31 -21.13
CA MET A 286 -9.32 4.47 -21.45
C MET A 286 -9.94 3.84 -20.21
N ALA A 287 -9.12 3.38 -19.26
CA ALA A 287 -9.59 2.84 -17.99
C ALA A 287 -10.29 3.90 -17.13
N ALA A 288 -9.75 5.12 -17.06
CA ALA A 288 -10.38 6.24 -16.36
C ALA A 288 -11.76 6.55 -16.95
N LEU A 289 -11.84 6.72 -18.28
CA LEU A 289 -13.12 6.99 -18.95
C LEU A 289 -14.11 5.83 -18.74
N ALA A 290 -13.67 4.57 -18.85
CA ALA A 290 -14.54 3.42 -18.62
C ALA A 290 -15.09 3.39 -17.18
N GLY A 291 -14.26 3.70 -16.18
CA GLY A 291 -14.68 3.78 -14.78
C GLY A 291 -15.73 4.86 -14.53
N ALA A 292 -15.65 5.97 -15.26
CA ALA A 292 -16.56 7.10 -15.09
C ALA A 292 -17.95 6.85 -15.70
N ILE A 293 -18.12 5.80 -16.53
CA ILE A 293 -19.40 5.47 -17.18
C ILE A 293 -20.50 5.19 -16.15
N GLU A 294 -20.14 4.56 -15.03
CA GLU A 294 -21.09 4.20 -13.98
C GLU A 294 -21.46 5.39 -13.07
N GLY A 295 -20.79 6.53 -13.23
CA GLY A 295 -21.00 7.76 -12.47
C GLY A 295 -21.79 8.85 -13.20
N GLU A 296 -21.77 10.06 -12.63
CA GLU A 296 -22.47 11.23 -13.16
C GLU A 296 -21.92 11.70 -14.51
N ALA A 297 -20.62 11.48 -14.74
CA ALA A 297 -19.93 11.83 -15.99
C ALA A 297 -20.18 10.81 -17.12
N GLY A 298 -21.01 9.78 -16.92
CA GLY A 298 -21.02 8.61 -17.79
C GLY A 298 -21.37 8.89 -19.25
N ARG A 299 -22.25 9.86 -19.52
CA ARG A 299 -22.53 10.34 -20.88
C ARG A 299 -21.26 10.89 -21.56
N HIS A 300 -20.53 11.77 -20.86
CA HIS A 300 -19.35 12.41 -21.42
C HIS A 300 -18.21 11.42 -21.57
N ALA A 301 -18.03 10.52 -20.60
CA ALA A 301 -17.02 9.48 -20.66
C ALA A 301 -17.22 8.53 -21.85
N ALA A 302 -18.46 8.13 -22.13
CA ALA A 302 -18.78 7.34 -23.32
C ALA A 302 -18.43 8.08 -24.62
N ASN A 303 -18.82 9.36 -24.74
CA ASN A 303 -18.50 10.17 -25.90
C ASN A 303 -16.97 10.35 -26.07
N ALA A 304 -16.24 10.59 -24.98
CA ALA A 304 -14.78 10.71 -25.00
C ALA A 304 -14.11 9.45 -25.57
N LEU A 305 -14.60 8.25 -25.21
CA LEU A 305 -14.10 6.98 -25.76
C LEU A 305 -14.33 6.88 -27.28
N ALA A 306 -15.43 7.42 -27.80
CA ALA A 306 -15.65 7.50 -29.25
C ALA A 306 -14.65 8.45 -29.92
N GLU A 307 -14.41 9.63 -29.33
CA GLU A 307 -13.51 10.66 -29.84
C GLU A 307 -12.06 10.18 -29.92
N ILE A 308 -11.57 9.46 -28.90
CA ILE A 308 -10.22 8.87 -28.92
C ILE A 308 -10.13 7.54 -29.68
N HIS A 309 -11.23 7.14 -30.31
CA HIS A 309 -11.33 5.91 -31.09
C HIS A 309 -10.90 4.65 -30.30
N ALA A 310 -11.36 4.55 -29.05
CA ALA A 310 -11.05 3.44 -28.14
C ALA A 310 -11.78 2.15 -28.52
N VAL A 311 -11.45 1.53 -29.65
CA VAL A 311 -12.05 0.27 -30.11
C VAL A 311 -11.85 -0.84 -29.06
N GLU A 312 -10.76 -0.77 -28.31
CA GLU A 312 -10.41 -1.67 -27.22
C GLU A 312 -11.41 -1.62 -26.05
N ALA A 313 -12.17 -0.55 -25.91
CA ALA A 313 -13.17 -0.39 -24.85
C ALA A 313 -14.48 -1.17 -25.12
N LEU A 314 -14.70 -1.67 -26.36
CA LEU A 314 -15.94 -2.35 -26.76
C LEU A 314 -16.39 -3.48 -25.81
N PRO A 315 -15.52 -4.40 -25.34
CA PRO A 315 -15.93 -5.44 -24.41
C PRO A 315 -16.51 -4.87 -23.10
N ARG A 316 -15.85 -3.86 -22.53
CA ARG A 316 -16.26 -3.23 -21.27
C ARG A 316 -17.56 -2.44 -21.43
N LEU A 317 -17.72 -1.70 -22.54
CA LEU A 317 -18.96 -0.98 -22.84
C LEU A 317 -20.17 -1.93 -22.95
N ARG A 318 -19.98 -3.09 -23.59
CA ARG A 318 -21.03 -4.12 -23.69
C ARG A 318 -21.34 -4.76 -22.35
N GLU A 319 -20.33 -4.96 -21.51
CA GLU A 319 -20.52 -5.45 -20.14
C GLU A 319 -21.40 -4.49 -19.35
N ILE A 320 -21.09 -3.19 -19.37
CA ILE A 320 -21.83 -2.16 -18.63
C ILE A 320 -23.33 -2.15 -18.99
N LEU A 321 -23.68 -2.26 -20.28
CA LEU A 321 -25.08 -2.35 -20.72
C LEU A 321 -25.80 -3.61 -20.24
N ARG A 322 -25.07 -4.69 -19.91
CA ARG A 322 -25.65 -5.97 -19.47
C ARG A 322 -25.77 -6.06 -17.95
N SER A 323 -24.84 -5.46 -17.21
CA SER A 323 -24.68 -5.70 -15.77
C SER A 323 -25.24 -4.60 -14.87
N TYR A 324 -25.53 -3.40 -15.40
CA TYR A 324 -25.89 -2.25 -14.56
C TYR A 324 -27.14 -1.50 -15.03
N SER A 325 -27.91 -0.99 -14.07
CA SER A 325 -28.89 0.06 -14.30
C SER A 325 -28.15 1.41 -14.33
N VAL A 326 -27.66 1.79 -15.50
CA VAL A 326 -27.15 3.14 -15.75
C VAL A 326 -28.30 4.09 -16.09
N PRO A 327 -28.16 5.41 -15.87
CA PRO A 327 -29.16 6.37 -16.32
C PRO A 327 -29.43 6.25 -17.84
N GLU A 328 -30.67 6.41 -18.28
CA GLU A 328 -31.09 6.27 -19.69
C GLU A 328 -30.23 7.12 -20.64
N VAL A 329 -29.83 8.31 -20.19
CA VAL A 329 -28.96 9.24 -20.93
C VAL A 329 -27.58 8.63 -21.18
N THR A 330 -27.01 7.96 -20.19
CA THR A 330 -25.72 7.25 -20.28
C THR A 330 -25.87 6.02 -21.18
N GLU A 331 -26.93 5.24 -21.03
CA GLU A 331 -27.21 4.06 -21.85
C GLU A 331 -27.25 4.40 -23.36
N LYS A 332 -27.97 5.48 -23.72
CA LYS A 332 -28.03 5.99 -25.10
C LYS A 332 -26.67 6.46 -25.61
N ALA A 333 -25.83 7.02 -24.75
CA ALA A 333 -24.48 7.46 -25.12
C ALA A 333 -23.56 6.26 -25.36
N VAL A 334 -23.55 5.28 -24.45
CA VAL A 334 -22.79 4.03 -24.56
C VAL A 334 -23.19 3.26 -25.82
N THR A 335 -24.49 3.15 -26.11
CA THR A 335 -24.99 2.47 -27.31
C THR A 335 -24.49 3.14 -28.61
N ARG A 336 -24.57 4.47 -28.69
CA ARG A 336 -24.03 5.24 -29.84
C ARG A 336 -22.51 5.07 -29.97
N THR A 337 -21.81 5.07 -28.85
CA THR A 337 -20.36 4.88 -28.79
C THR A 337 -19.96 3.52 -29.32
N ILE A 338 -20.63 2.44 -28.91
CA ILE A 338 -20.40 1.08 -29.42
C ILE A 338 -20.56 1.05 -30.96
N ALA A 339 -21.67 1.60 -31.47
CA ALA A 339 -21.91 1.62 -32.92
C ALA A 339 -20.83 2.41 -33.69
N ALA A 340 -20.39 3.56 -33.16
CA ALA A 340 -19.34 4.37 -33.77
C ALA A 340 -17.99 3.63 -33.80
N LEU A 341 -17.62 2.97 -32.70
CA LEU A 341 -16.37 2.21 -32.59
C LEU A 341 -16.38 0.95 -33.48
N GLU A 342 -17.51 0.26 -33.61
CA GLU A 342 -17.68 -0.89 -34.52
C GLU A 342 -17.60 -0.48 -36.00
N ALA A 343 -18.25 0.63 -36.36
CA ALA A 343 -18.15 1.19 -37.71
C ALA A 343 -16.69 1.54 -38.03
N ARG A 344 -15.93 2.04 -37.05
CA ARG A 344 -14.52 2.34 -37.24
C ARG A 344 -13.63 1.10 -37.30
N ALA A 345 -13.90 0.09 -36.48
CA ALA A 345 -13.16 -1.18 -36.50
C ALA A 345 -13.37 -1.98 -37.79
N SER A 346 -14.50 -1.78 -38.48
CA SER A 346 -14.81 -2.43 -39.76
C SER A 346 -14.22 -1.72 -40.98
N LEU A 347 -13.64 -0.52 -40.83
CA LEU A 347 -12.89 0.13 -41.90
C LEU A 347 -11.60 -0.66 -42.19
N PRO A 348 -11.25 -0.90 -43.47
CA PRO A 348 -10.00 -1.57 -43.80
C PRO A 348 -8.82 -0.76 -43.26
N ARG A 349 -7.96 -1.40 -42.45
CA ARG A 349 -6.67 -0.82 -42.05
C ARG A 349 -5.92 -0.47 -43.33
N ALA A 350 -5.63 0.81 -43.55
CA ALA A 350 -4.69 1.21 -44.58
C ALA A 350 -3.40 0.41 -44.35
N ALA A 351 -3.02 -0.41 -45.34
CA ALA A 351 -1.80 -1.18 -45.28
C ALA A 351 -0.62 -0.21 -45.09
N SER A 352 -0.08 -0.11 -43.88
CA SER A 352 1.10 0.71 -43.64
C SER A 352 2.35 -0.12 -43.92
N GLY A 353 3.06 0.23 -44.99
CA GLY A 353 4.45 -0.18 -45.16
C GLY A 353 4.86 -0.33 -46.62
N ALA A 354 5.42 0.76 -47.17
CA ALA A 354 6.04 0.91 -48.50
C ALA A 354 5.11 1.15 -49.69
N ASP A 355 5.37 2.29 -50.35
CA ASP A 355 4.92 2.70 -51.69
C ASP A 355 3.41 2.93 -51.91
N ALA A 356 2.91 4.05 -51.39
CA ALA A 356 1.93 4.83 -52.12
C ALA A 356 2.59 6.14 -52.56
N GLN A 357 3.26 6.11 -53.71
CA GLN A 357 3.59 7.32 -54.44
C GLN A 357 2.30 8.13 -54.64
N ALA A 358 2.38 9.41 -54.34
CA ALA A 358 1.31 10.37 -54.56
C ALA A 358 1.07 10.55 -56.07
N ASP A 359 0.36 9.64 -56.76
CA ASP A 359 -0.33 9.97 -58.02
C ASP A 359 -1.28 8.91 -58.63
N THR A 360 -2.07 8.16 -57.84
CA THR A 360 -3.09 7.28 -58.45
C THR A 360 -4.42 7.30 -57.70
N LEU A 361 -5.20 8.35 -57.93
CA LEU A 361 -6.65 8.25 -57.98
C LEU A 361 -7.07 8.28 -59.45
N PRO A 362 -7.98 7.41 -59.94
CA PRO A 362 -8.49 7.52 -61.29
C PRO A 362 -9.28 8.82 -61.43
N ARG A 363 -8.84 9.70 -62.34
CA ARG A 363 -9.62 10.87 -62.76
C ARG A 363 -11.01 10.42 -63.21
N ALA A 364 -12.04 11.07 -62.66
CA ALA A 364 -13.38 10.98 -63.21
C ALA A 364 -13.37 11.49 -64.66
N ALA A 365 -14.01 10.74 -65.57
CA ALA A 365 -14.13 11.12 -66.97
C ALA A 365 -14.90 12.45 -67.09
N GLY A 366 -14.21 13.54 -67.42
CA GLY A 366 -14.87 14.80 -67.79
C GLY A 366 -14.17 16.11 -67.42
N GLU A 367 -13.10 16.11 -66.61
CA GLU A 367 -12.44 17.38 -66.24
C GLU A 367 -11.25 17.74 -67.15
N PRO A 368 -11.20 18.96 -67.73
CA PRO A 368 -10.03 19.43 -68.46
C PRO A 368 -8.86 19.64 -67.51
N GLY A 369 -7.69 19.10 -67.88
CA GLY A 369 -6.47 19.15 -67.06
C GLY A 369 -5.93 20.58 -66.87
N PRO A 370 -5.14 20.83 -65.82
CA PRO A 370 -4.60 22.15 -65.53
C PRO A 370 -3.55 22.55 -66.57
N ASP A 371 -3.62 23.82 -67.01
CA ASP A 371 -2.66 24.49 -67.88
C ASP A 371 -1.23 24.36 -67.32
N THR A 372 -0.34 23.72 -68.08
CA THR A 372 1.10 23.56 -67.73
C THR A 372 1.93 24.79 -68.10
N GLY A 373 1.33 25.97 -67.94
CA GLY A 373 1.84 27.24 -68.47
C GLY A 373 2.68 28.09 -67.52
N THR A 374 3.26 27.57 -66.42
CA THR A 374 4.17 28.37 -65.57
C THR A 374 5.01 27.49 -64.64
N LEU A 375 6.11 26.94 -65.15
CA LEU A 375 7.24 26.53 -64.30
C LEU A 375 8.52 27.21 -64.81
N PRO A 376 9.29 27.88 -63.95
CA PRO A 376 10.56 28.48 -64.33
C PRO A 376 11.60 27.40 -64.60
N ARG A 377 12.25 27.50 -65.76
CA ARG A 377 13.43 26.71 -66.14
C ARG A 377 14.56 27.00 -65.15
N THR A 378 14.90 26.03 -64.29
CA THR A 378 16.16 26.04 -63.57
C THR A 378 17.27 25.56 -64.51
N VAL A 379 18.20 26.47 -64.78
CA VAL A 379 19.43 26.26 -65.52
C VAL A 379 20.36 25.38 -64.68
N GLY A 380 21.01 24.41 -65.35
CA GLY A 380 21.81 23.37 -64.74
C GLY A 380 23.09 23.84 -64.04
N ASP A 381 23.54 22.97 -63.14
CA ASP A 381 24.87 22.97 -62.55
C ASP A 381 25.73 21.93 -63.30
N PRO A 382 26.90 22.30 -63.88
CA PRO A 382 27.84 21.35 -64.41
C PRO A 382 29.02 21.23 -63.45
N THR A 383 28.98 20.31 -62.47
CA THR A 383 30.20 19.61 -62.02
C THR A 383 29.89 18.37 -61.17
N ARG A 384 30.56 17.26 -61.56
CA ARG A 384 30.72 15.94 -60.92
C ARG A 384 29.65 14.88 -61.16
#